data_AF-A0A662HXY6-F1
#
_entry.id   AF-A0A662HXY6-F1
#
_cell.length_a   1.000
_cell.length_b   1.000
_cell.length_c   1.000
_cell.angle_alpha   90.00
_cell.angle_beta   90.00
_cell.angle_gamma   90.00
#
_symmetry.space_group_name_H-M   'P 1'
#
loop_
_entity.id
_entity.type
_entity.pdbx_description
1 polymer ?
#
loop_
_entity_poly.entity_id
_entity_poly.type
_entity_poly.pdbx_seq_one_letter_code
_entity_poly.pdbx_strand_id
1 'polypeptide(L)'
;MSLRRQGNIVFIVTYISWAISIVILSYWNTIRGLVKLASLDEYSYLLAVPIIVAYIALRRISGLNIKLAISVQSIAFSLLLISISSYLYMISWTSELTLELQTLSLIFMFWAFTALIVNFETLAKIKSVIFLSLLITPIPRVVLDYMAALLSRKVAEIVAAITSAKLIIGTSVILKTLGPNGETIVFEVWPAYSGVVSLTGFVIGLPLILDHIYSAKAPRRRKVLAATISSISLLILLLLGNITRITLIILSGRVWGLDTAMAVFHTTPSIIWTVVAVIIVMTILFKIVPRGEFQETKTPTITSKLSREVLVFTLILLVLLAFITPQLLESTIPYTPIEVKGKVIPVEELSANITKYVFNSSSIEILSDKRDRRTEVLLNIPIVRRVTLRYKKTVIYAYIEGSDNPSQFHGWPVCLTFQGYSLDRYWTETIKGHAVKSLVTYIEASKGSARMLMAYIRVPTIVSYGVFEKQFFIRVTLYTPIRSPDITEKYSMLKEVISEVANSLQPKLKKTVISRFINVSFAIHAFSLVVALANVGLLVYSRIVEKE
;
A
#
# COMPACT_ATOMS: atom_id res chain seq x y z
N MET A 1 43.99 28.78 2.70
CA MET A 1 42.76 28.26 2.03
C MET A 1 42.28 29.35 1.08
N SER A 2 42.15 29.11 -0.24
CA SER A 2 41.93 30.20 -1.22
C SER A 2 40.52 30.81 -1.14
N LEU A 3 40.39 32.13 -1.37
CA LEU A 3 39.13 32.88 -1.43
C LEU A 3 38.06 32.22 -2.33
N ARG A 4 38.49 31.60 -3.44
CA ARG A 4 37.64 30.85 -4.37
C ARG A 4 37.02 29.60 -3.73
N ARG A 5 37.74 28.94 -2.82
CA ARG A 5 37.27 27.75 -2.08
C ARG A 5 36.26 28.15 -0.99
N GLN A 6 36.45 29.29 -0.34
CA GLN A 6 35.50 29.86 0.61
C GLN A 6 34.20 30.32 -0.08
N GLY A 7 34.30 31.01 -1.23
CA GLY A 7 33.13 31.43 -2.01
C GLY A 7 32.26 30.26 -2.50
N ASN A 8 32.88 29.16 -2.92
CA ASN A 8 32.14 27.95 -3.31
C ASN A 8 31.43 27.29 -2.13
N ILE A 9 32.04 27.24 -0.95
CA ILE A 9 31.43 26.65 0.25
C ILE A 9 30.22 27.49 0.68
N VAL A 10 30.36 28.82 0.74
CA VAL A 10 29.26 29.74 1.08
C VAL A 10 28.10 29.58 0.10
N PHE A 11 28.39 29.58 -1.22
CA PHE A 11 27.37 29.37 -2.24
C PHE A 11 26.62 28.04 -2.08
N ILE A 12 27.33 26.94 -1.86
CA ILE A 12 26.72 25.61 -1.67
C ILE A 12 25.83 25.60 -0.43
N VAL A 13 26.31 26.14 0.70
CA VAL A 13 25.54 26.19 1.95
C VAL A 13 24.28 27.04 1.76
N THR A 14 24.42 28.25 1.22
CA THR A 14 23.27 29.15 0.97
C THR A 14 22.26 28.51 0.01
N TYR A 15 22.72 27.87 -1.06
CA TYR A 15 21.86 27.20 -2.03
C TYR A 15 21.09 26.03 -1.40
N ILE A 16 21.79 25.17 -0.65
CA ILE A 16 21.18 24.03 0.04
C ILE A 16 20.17 24.53 1.08
N SER A 17 20.52 25.56 1.87
CA SER A 17 19.59 26.18 2.82
C SER A 17 18.33 26.71 2.13
N TRP A 18 18.48 27.41 1.01
CA TRP A 18 17.34 27.93 0.25
C TRP A 18 16.45 26.81 -0.33
N ALA A 19 17.05 25.78 -0.92
CA ALA A 19 16.33 24.62 -1.44
C ALA A 19 15.56 23.89 -0.33
N ILE A 20 16.20 23.69 0.84
CA ILE A 20 15.55 23.11 2.02
C ILE A 20 14.40 23.99 2.50
N SER A 21 14.57 25.31 2.57
CA SER A 21 13.50 26.23 2.97
C SER A 21 12.29 26.14 2.04
N ILE A 22 12.48 26.08 0.72
CA ILE A 22 11.37 25.91 -0.23
C ILE A 22 10.69 24.56 -0.02
N VAL A 23 11.45 23.48 0.12
CA VAL A 23 10.88 22.15 0.36
C VAL A 23 10.07 22.13 1.65
N ILE A 24 10.58 22.69 2.75
CA ILE A 24 9.85 22.73 4.02
C ILE A 24 8.60 23.60 3.89
N LEU A 25 8.71 24.83 3.37
CA LEU A 25 7.56 25.74 3.30
C LEU A 25 6.45 25.22 2.36
N SER A 26 6.81 24.59 1.25
CA SER A 26 5.85 24.15 0.24
C SER A 26 5.36 22.71 0.43
N TYR A 27 6.18 21.81 1.01
CA TYR A 27 5.89 20.37 1.07
C TYR A 27 5.84 19.79 2.49
N TRP A 28 5.86 20.59 3.55
CA TRP A 28 5.79 20.09 4.93
C TRP A 28 4.60 19.15 5.18
N ASN A 29 3.42 19.50 4.66
CA ASN A 29 2.23 18.66 4.80
C ASN A 29 2.36 17.34 4.05
N THR A 30 2.99 17.34 2.86
CA THR A 30 3.29 16.14 2.08
C THR A 30 4.26 15.24 2.84
N ILE A 31 5.34 15.79 3.40
CA ILE A 31 6.32 15.04 4.20
C ILE A 31 5.65 14.44 5.44
N ARG A 32 4.85 15.22 6.17
CA ARG A 32 4.07 14.70 7.31
C ARG A 32 3.09 13.61 6.89
N GLY A 33 2.46 13.76 5.73
CA GLY A 33 1.58 12.75 5.12
C GLY A 33 2.31 11.46 4.82
N LEU A 34 3.50 11.53 4.21
CA LEU A 34 4.36 10.37 3.94
C LEU A 34 4.82 9.68 5.21
N VAL A 35 5.23 10.43 6.25
CA VAL A 35 5.62 9.85 7.55
C VAL A 35 4.45 9.11 8.19
N LYS A 36 3.25 9.71 8.17
CA LYS A 36 2.03 9.06 8.68
C LYS A 36 1.65 7.83 7.86
N LEU A 37 1.86 7.87 6.54
CA LEU A 37 1.59 6.73 5.69
C LEU A 37 2.62 5.61 5.95
N ALA A 38 3.89 5.95 6.13
CA ALA A 38 4.96 5.01 6.41
C ALA A 38 4.81 4.27 7.75
N SER A 39 4.03 4.80 8.70
CA SER A 39 3.66 4.09 9.93
C SER A 39 2.59 3.00 9.74
N LEU A 40 2.02 2.88 8.54
CA LEU A 40 1.07 1.83 8.21
C LEU A 40 1.82 0.59 7.70
N ASP A 41 1.36 -0.58 8.11
CA ASP A 41 1.95 -1.86 7.70
C ASP A 41 2.04 -1.98 6.17
N GLU A 42 1.03 -1.46 5.44
CA GLU A 42 0.95 -1.50 3.99
C GLU A 42 1.93 -0.60 3.25
N TYR A 43 2.45 0.41 3.94
CA TYR A 43 3.34 1.42 3.39
C TYR A 43 4.68 1.47 4.13
N SER A 44 4.97 0.48 4.98
CA SER A 44 6.23 0.33 5.71
C SER A 44 7.48 0.38 4.81
N TYR A 45 7.36 0.03 3.52
CA TYR A 45 8.43 0.17 2.53
C TYR A 45 8.88 1.62 2.33
N LEU A 46 8.03 2.62 2.59
CA LEU A 46 8.38 4.04 2.53
C LEU A 46 9.38 4.46 3.61
N LEU A 47 9.64 3.64 4.63
CA LEU A 47 10.77 3.83 5.54
C LEU A 47 12.07 3.26 4.95
N ALA A 48 12.00 2.06 4.37
CA ALA A 48 13.17 1.33 3.89
C ALA A 48 13.71 1.85 2.55
N VAL A 49 12.84 2.16 1.59
CA VAL A 49 13.24 2.58 0.24
C VAL A 49 14.05 3.88 0.26
N PRO A 50 13.65 4.97 0.96
CA PRO A 50 14.47 6.18 1.02
C PRO A 50 15.86 5.93 1.60
N ILE A 51 15.98 5.06 2.60
CA ILE A 51 17.29 4.68 3.19
C ILE A 51 18.14 3.94 2.17
N ILE A 52 17.57 2.98 1.44
CA ILE A 52 18.28 2.23 0.39
C ILE A 52 18.71 3.17 -0.74
N VAL A 53 17.83 4.06 -1.19
CA VAL A 53 18.14 5.05 -2.25
C VAL A 53 19.22 6.01 -1.77
N ALA A 54 19.16 6.49 -0.53
CA ALA A 54 20.19 7.35 0.06
C ALA A 54 21.54 6.62 0.17
N TYR A 55 21.55 5.36 0.59
CA TYR A 55 22.77 4.53 0.62
C TYR A 55 23.38 4.37 -0.78
N ILE A 56 22.56 4.05 -1.80
CA ILE A 56 23.00 3.96 -3.20
C ILE A 56 23.54 5.32 -3.68
N ALA A 57 22.87 6.42 -3.33
CA ALA A 57 23.28 7.77 -3.66
C ALA A 57 24.66 8.09 -3.07
N LEU A 58 24.84 7.89 -1.76
CA LEU A 58 26.11 8.13 -1.06
C LEU A 58 27.25 7.31 -1.67
N ARG A 59 27.00 6.03 -1.96
CA ARG A 59 27.99 5.15 -2.58
C ARG A 59 28.37 5.59 -3.99
N ARG A 60 27.42 6.09 -4.79
CA ARG A 60 27.69 6.53 -6.17
C ARG A 60 28.28 7.93 -6.25
N ILE A 61 27.98 8.81 -5.30
CA ILE A 61 28.39 10.22 -5.32
C ILE A 61 29.77 10.40 -4.67
N SER A 62 30.11 9.62 -3.63
CA SER A 62 31.36 9.76 -2.86
C SER A 62 32.66 9.68 -3.68
N GLY A 63 32.64 9.03 -4.85
CA GLY A 63 33.79 8.96 -5.77
C GLY A 63 33.72 9.89 -6.97
N LEU A 64 32.72 10.79 -7.06
CA LEU A 64 32.54 11.66 -8.22
C LEU A 64 33.14 13.04 -7.98
N ASN A 65 33.97 13.50 -8.93
CA ASN A 65 34.32 14.91 -9.04
C ASN A 65 33.10 15.70 -9.55
N ILE A 66 32.26 16.17 -8.62
CA ILE A 66 31.08 16.98 -8.92
C ILE A 66 31.53 18.30 -9.51
N LYS A 67 31.23 18.52 -10.79
CA LYS A 67 31.45 19.81 -11.45
C LYS A 67 30.19 20.66 -11.30
N LEU A 68 30.29 21.70 -10.47
CA LEU A 68 29.25 22.71 -10.34
C LEU A 68 29.39 23.70 -11.48
N ALA A 69 28.41 23.74 -12.38
CA ALA A 69 28.37 24.71 -13.47
C ALA A 69 26.92 24.98 -13.85
N ILE A 70 26.50 26.23 -13.70
CA ILE A 70 25.18 26.69 -14.13
C ILE A 70 25.27 27.01 -15.63
N SER A 71 24.46 26.34 -16.44
CA SER A 71 24.36 26.58 -17.89
C SER A 71 22.95 26.98 -18.26
N VAL A 72 22.77 27.66 -19.40
CA VAL A 72 21.43 28.00 -19.93
C VAL A 72 20.57 26.74 -20.11
N GLN A 73 21.19 25.62 -20.51
CA GLN A 73 20.52 24.33 -20.62
C GLN A 73 20.09 23.78 -19.26
N SER A 74 20.91 23.93 -18.22
CA SER A 74 20.59 23.55 -16.83
C SER A 74 19.43 24.38 -16.29
N ILE A 75 19.41 25.68 -16.57
CA ILE A 75 18.32 26.59 -16.18
C ILE A 75 17.02 26.17 -16.89
N ALA A 76 17.04 25.97 -18.20
CA ALA A 76 15.87 25.57 -18.98
C ALA A 76 15.30 24.21 -18.52
N PHE A 77 16.17 23.23 -18.28
CA PHE A 77 15.76 21.91 -17.80
C PHE A 77 15.18 21.98 -16.37
N SER A 78 15.78 22.78 -15.49
CA SER A 78 15.28 22.98 -14.11
C SER A 78 13.93 23.70 -14.09
N LEU A 79 13.75 24.73 -14.93
CA LEU A 79 12.46 25.44 -15.05
C LEU A 79 11.35 24.51 -15.55
N LEU A 80 11.64 23.59 -16.48
CA LEU A 80 10.65 22.60 -16.90
C LEU A 80 10.25 21.70 -15.72
N LEU A 81 11.22 21.17 -14.98
CA LEU A 81 10.95 20.29 -13.84
C LEU A 81 10.16 21.01 -12.75
N ILE A 82 10.43 22.30 -12.51
CA ILE A 82 9.61 23.16 -11.64
C ILE A 82 8.18 23.28 -12.17
N SER A 83 8.00 23.53 -13.47
CA SER A 83 6.66 23.63 -14.09
C SER A 83 5.87 22.33 -13.95
N ILE A 84 6.50 21.17 -14.20
CA ILE A 84 5.91 19.84 -13.99
C ILE A 84 5.55 19.64 -12.52
N SER A 85 6.48 19.98 -11.62
CA SER A 85 6.27 19.88 -10.18
C SER A 85 5.05 20.71 -9.73
N SER A 86 4.96 21.96 -10.18
CA SER A 86 3.84 22.85 -9.86
C SER A 86 2.52 22.34 -10.42
N TYR A 87 2.51 21.82 -11.65
CA TYR A 87 1.31 21.22 -12.25
C TYR A 87 0.81 20.01 -11.43
N LEU A 88 1.71 19.08 -11.09
CA LEU A 88 1.37 17.91 -10.25
C LEU A 88 0.88 18.32 -8.86
N TYR A 89 1.49 19.36 -8.27
CA TYR A 89 1.03 19.89 -6.99
C TYR A 89 -0.38 20.45 -7.11
N MET A 90 -0.68 21.25 -8.14
CA MET A 90 -2.00 21.84 -8.33
C MET A 90 -3.10 20.81 -8.58
N ILE A 91 -2.87 19.84 -9.46
CA ILE A 91 -3.86 18.80 -9.78
C ILE A 91 -4.10 17.83 -8.60
N SER A 92 -3.13 17.71 -7.69
CA SER A 92 -3.28 16.87 -6.49
C SER A 92 -4.44 17.27 -5.59
N TRP A 93 -4.84 18.55 -5.61
CA TRP A 93 -5.91 19.09 -4.75
C TRP A 93 -7.29 18.61 -5.17
N THR A 94 -7.44 18.18 -6.43
CA THR A 94 -8.71 17.74 -7.01
C THR A 94 -8.75 16.23 -7.27
N SER A 95 -7.64 15.52 -7.03
CA SER A 95 -7.52 14.07 -7.28
C SER A 95 -7.61 13.26 -5.99
N GLU A 96 -8.10 12.02 -6.08
CA GLU A 96 -8.02 11.04 -4.97
C GLU A 96 -6.58 10.58 -4.69
N LEU A 97 -5.64 10.87 -5.60
CA LEU A 97 -4.23 10.51 -5.52
C LEU A 97 -3.39 11.69 -4.98
N THR A 98 -3.95 12.48 -4.06
CA THR A 98 -3.34 13.73 -3.57
C THR A 98 -1.90 13.51 -3.11
N LEU A 99 -1.65 12.51 -2.27
CA LEU A 99 -0.33 12.32 -1.66
C LEU A 99 0.68 11.75 -2.67
N GLU A 100 0.24 10.87 -3.56
CA GLU A 100 1.04 10.31 -4.66
C GLU A 100 1.52 11.43 -5.59
N LEU A 101 0.61 12.31 -6.02
CA LEU A 101 0.90 13.43 -6.92
C LEU A 101 1.77 14.50 -6.25
N GLN A 102 1.52 14.80 -4.97
CA GLN A 102 2.38 15.71 -4.20
C GLN A 102 3.79 15.14 -3.97
N THR A 103 3.91 13.82 -3.80
CA THR A 103 5.22 13.16 -3.65
C THR A 103 5.99 13.18 -4.96
N LEU A 104 5.33 12.91 -6.09
CA LEU A 104 5.93 13.08 -7.41
C LEU A 104 6.37 14.53 -7.64
N SER A 105 5.53 15.49 -7.29
CA SER A 105 5.86 16.91 -7.33
C SER A 105 7.13 17.21 -6.53
N LEU A 106 7.21 16.76 -5.28
CA LEU A 106 8.41 16.90 -4.44
C LEU A 106 9.66 16.30 -5.08
N ILE A 107 9.55 15.11 -5.70
CA ILE A 107 10.65 14.45 -6.40
C ILE A 107 11.11 15.27 -7.61
N PHE A 108 10.18 15.78 -8.42
CA PHE A 108 10.51 16.64 -9.57
C PHE A 108 11.14 17.97 -9.14
N MET A 109 10.69 18.55 -8.02
CA MET A 109 11.33 19.73 -7.42
C MET A 109 12.76 19.43 -6.98
N PHE A 110 12.99 18.29 -6.33
CA PHE A 110 14.34 17.83 -5.96
C PHE A 110 15.24 17.62 -7.19
N TRP A 111 14.69 17.05 -8.27
CA TRP A 111 15.41 16.91 -9.54
C TRP A 111 15.75 18.27 -10.16
N ALA A 112 14.84 19.25 -10.08
CA ALA A 112 15.06 20.60 -10.57
C ALA A 112 16.23 21.27 -9.86
N PHE A 113 16.27 21.19 -8.51
CA PHE A 113 17.38 21.75 -7.75
C PHE A 113 18.71 21.05 -8.06
N THR A 114 18.68 19.72 -8.19
CA THR A 114 19.87 18.95 -8.57
C THR A 114 20.38 19.36 -9.96
N ALA A 115 19.49 19.47 -10.95
CA ALA A 115 19.87 19.84 -12.30
C ALA A 115 20.35 21.29 -12.45
N LEU A 116 19.94 22.18 -11.55
CA LEU A 116 20.34 23.59 -11.59
C LEU A 116 21.82 23.77 -11.23
N ILE A 117 22.31 23.02 -10.24
CA ILE A 117 23.69 23.16 -9.73
C ILE A 117 24.67 22.18 -10.37
N VAL A 118 24.19 21.03 -10.83
CA VAL A 118 25.01 19.95 -11.39
C VAL A 118 25.06 20.05 -12.91
N ASN A 119 26.25 19.99 -13.51
CA ASN A 119 26.36 19.96 -14.97
C ASN A 119 25.79 18.65 -15.57
N PHE A 120 25.44 18.65 -16.87
CA PHE A 120 24.86 17.47 -17.53
C PHE A 120 25.75 16.23 -17.49
N GLU A 121 27.08 16.40 -17.49
CA GLU A 121 28.03 15.29 -17.36
C GLU A 121 27.86 14.56 -16.03
N THR A 122 27.75 15.30 -14.94
CA THR A 122 27.56 14.75 -13.60
C THR A 122 26.12 14.25 -13.43
N LEU A 123 25.12 14.96 -13.98
CA LEU A 123 23.73 14.51 -14.01
C LEU A 123 23.58 13.14 -14.70
N ALA A 124 24.29 12.93 -15.80
CA ALA A 124 24.33 11.64 -16.51
C ALA A 124 24.95 10.52 -15.68
N LYS A 125 25.91 10.83 -14.79
CA LYS A 125 26.52 9.88 -13.86
C LYS A 125 25.60 9.51 -12.71
N ILE A 126 24.78 10.44 -12.23
CA ILE A 126 23.84 10.23 -11.11
C ILE A 126 22.40 9.90 -11.55
N LYS A 127 22.11 9.83 -12.85
CA LYS A 127 20.75 9.61 -13.39
C LYS A 127 20.04 8.39 -12.80
N SER A 128 20.77 7.32 -12.49
CA SER A 128 20.18 6.12 -11.86
C SER A 128 19.63 6.42 -10.46
N VAL A 129 20.32 7.24 -9.68
CA VAL A 129 19.89 7.67 -8.34
C VAL A 129 18.65 8.55 -8.45
N ILE A 130 18.65 9.46 -9.43
CA ILE A 130 17.52 10.32 -9.75
C ILE A 130 16.29 9.47 -10.09
N PHE A 131 16.41 8.50 -11.02
CA PHE A 131 15.28 7.62 -11.35
C PHE A 131 14.84 6.73 -10.17
N LEU A 132 15.76 6.24 -9.34
CA LEU A 132 15.42 5.44 -8.16
C LEU A 132 14.61 6.23 -7.13
N SER A 133 14.70 7.56 -7.07
CA SER A 133 13.88 8.35 -6.15
C SER A 133 12.39 8.30 -6.50
N LEU A 134 12.00 7.90 -7.71
CA LEU A 134 10.58 7.65 -8.06
C LEU A 134 9.97 6.53 -7.23
N LEU A 135 10.77 5.60 -6.71
CA LEU A 135 10.30 4.50 -5.85
C LEU A 135 9.85 4.99 -4.47
N ILE A 136 10.10 6.27 -4.13
CA ILE A 136 9.62 6.92 -2.91
C ILE A 136 8.15 7.34 -3.06
N THR A 137 7.64 7.47 -4.30
CA THR A 137 6.22 7.74 -4.52
C THR A 137 5.37 6.59 -3.98
N PRO A 138 4.38 6.86 -3.11
CA PRO A 138 3.50 5.82 -2.62
C PRO A 138 2.74 5.18 -3.77
N ILE A 139 2.65 3.86 -3.75
CA ILE A 139 1.77 3.13 -4.65
C ILE A 139 0.32 3.52 -4.30
N PRO A 140 -0.52 3.85 -5.31
CA PRO A 140 -1.93 4.15 -5.07
C PRO A 140 -2.61 3.09 -4.23
N ARG A 141 -3.30 3.54 -3.18
CA ARG A 141 -3.91 2.63 -2.20
C ARG A 141 -4.83 1.60 -2.83
N VAL A 142 -5.62 2.00 -3.82
CA VAL A 142 -6.57 1.10 -4.51
C VAL A 142 -5.83 -0.03 -5.25
N VAL A 143 -4.66 0.27 -5.82
CA VAL A 143 -3.83 -0.75 -6.49
C VAL A 143 -3.24 -1.71 -5.46
N LEU A 144 -2.71 -1.19 -4.35
CA LEU A 144 -2.20 -2.02 -3.25
C LEU A 144 -3.27 -2.96 -2.70
N ASP A 145 -4.46 -2.44 -2.40
CA ASP A 145 -5.55 -3.22 -1.81
C ASP A 145 -6.07 -4.30 -2.77
N TYR A 146 -6.23 -3.97 -4.06
CA TYR A 146 -6.64 -4.94 -5.08
C TYR A 146 -5.61 -6.06 -5.26
N MET A 147 -4.34 -5.68 -5.42
CA MET A 147 -3.26 -6.65 -5.59
C MET A 147 -3.08 -7.51 -4.34
N ALA A 148 -3.17 -6.91 -3.16
CA ALA A 148 -3.10 -7.65 -1.90
C ALA A 148 -4.25 -8.64 -1.76
N ALA A 149 -5.49 -8.24 -2.05
CA ALA A 149 -6.64 -9.13 -1.99
C ALA A 149 -6.52 -10.30 -2.99
N LEU A 150 -6.09 -10.01 -4.23
CA LEU A 150 -5.88 -11.02 -5.27
C LEU A 150 -4.81 -12.03 -4.86
N LEU A 151 -3.65 -11.55 -4.40
CA LEU A 151 -2.55 -12.39 -3.94
C LEU A 151 -2.97 -13.24 -2.74
N SER A 152 -3.67 -12.65 -1.76
CA SER A 152 -4.12 -13.35 -0.55
C SER A 152 -5.10 -14.47 -0.88
N ARG A 153 -6.03 -14.22 -1.81
CA ARG A 153 -6.94 -15.25 -2.32
C ARG A 153 -6.17 -16.38 -3.00
N LYS A 154 -5.19 -16.06 -3.85
CA LYS A 154 -4.38 -17.08 -4.54
C LYS A 154 -3.54 -17.91 -3.57
N VAL A 155 -2.94 -17.28 -2.58
CA VAL A 155 -2.23 -17.98 -1.50
C VAL A 155 -3.19 -18.91 -0.77
N ALA A 156 -4.38 -18.45 -0.40
CA ALA A 156 -5.36 -19.28 0.30
C ALA A 156 -5.86 -20.46 -0.56
N GLU A 157 -6.07 -20.27 -1.86
CA GLU A 157 -6.42 -21.35 -2.80
C GLU A 157 -5.33 -22.44 -2.84
N ILE A 158 -4.06 -22.05 -2.94
CA ILE A 158 -2.92 -22.98 -2.96
C ILE A 158 -2.78 -23.70 -1.61
N VAL A 159 -2.84 -22.95 -0.51
CA VAL A 159 -2.70 -23.50 0.84
C VAL A 159 -3.84 -24.46 1.17
N ALA A 160 -5.08 -24.14 0.78
CA ALA A 160 -6.21 -25.05 0.93
C ALA A 160 -5.97 -26.38 0.22
N ALA A 161 -5.43 -26.33 -1.01
CA ALA A 161 -5.08 -27.53 -1.77
C ALA A 161 -3.98 -28.36 -1.07
N ILE A 162 -2.92 -27.72 -0.57
CA ILE A 162 -1.80 -28.39 0.11
C ILE A 162 -2.23 -29.02 1.44
N THR A 163 -3.02 -28.30 2.24
CA THR A 163 -3.36 -28.70 3.62
C THR A 163 -4.68 -29.48 3.72
N SER A 164 -5.42 -29.59 2.61
CA SER A 164 -6.80 -30.06 2.56
C SER A 164 -7.76 -29.27 3.46
N ALA A 165 -7.43 -28.02 3.78
CA ALA A 165 -8.31 -27.14 4.52
C ALA A 165 -9.50 -26.68 3.65
N LYS A 166 -10.68 -26.56 4.25
CA LYS A 166 -11.87 -26.05 3.57
C LYS A 166 -11.77 -24.55 3.39
N LEU A 167 -11.71 -24.10 2.14
CA LEU A 167 -11.71 -22.69 1.76
C LEU A 167 -13.13 -22.11 1.71
N ILE A 168 -13.33 -20.95 2.34
CA ILE A 168 -14.56 -20.16 2.26
C ILE A 168 -14.19 -18.75 1.81
N ILE A 169 -14.76 -18.32 0.68
CA ILE A 169 -14.56 -16.98 0.11
C ILE A 169 -15.86 -16.18 0.31
N GLY A 170 -15.79 -15.08 1.06
CA GLY A 170 -16.89 -14.14 1.31
C GLY A 170 -16.38 -12.71 1.44
N THR A 171 -16.93 -11.94 2.39
CA THR A 171 -16.34 -10.64 2.82
C THR A 171 -14.93 -10.78 3.41
N SER A 172 -14.51 -12.01 3.72
CA SER A 172 -13.20 -12.37 4.20
C SER A 172 -12.81 -13.74 3.63
N VAL A 173 -11.51 -14.01 3.53
CA VAL A 173 -10.98 -15.30 3.04
C VAL A 173 -10.67 -16.16 4.26
N ILE A 174 -11.31 -17.32 4.36
CA ILE A 174 -11.24 -18.19 5.54
C ILE A 174 -10.80 -19.59 5.15
N LEU A 175 -9.86 -20.15 5.91
CA LEU A 175 -9.42 -21.54 5.84
C LEU A 175 -9.89 -22.28 7.10
N LYS A 176 -10.63 -23.38 6.93
CA LYS A 176 -11.11 -24.21 8.04
C LYS A 176 -10.43 -25.57 8.05
N THR A 177 -9.97 -26.01 9.22
CA THR A 177 -9.38 -27.33 9.46
C THR A 177 -9.97 -27.95 10.72
N LEU A 178 -9.73 -29.24 10.93
CA LEU A 178 -10.00 -29.91 12.21
C LEU A 178 -8.74 -29.84 13.07
N GLY A 179 -8.91 -29.53 14.35
CA GLY A 179 -7.88 -29.57 15.37
C GLY A 179 -7.66 -30.98 15.93
N PRO A 180 -6.73 -31.13 16.88
CA PRO A 180 -6.36 -32.43 17.45
C PRO A 180 -7.52 -33.15 18.16
N ASN A 181 -8.49 -32.42 18.71
CA ASN A 181 -9.64 -33.00 19.42
C ASN A 181 -10.91 -33.02 18.53
N GLY A 182 -10.78 -32.85 17.22
CA GLY A 182 -11.90 -32.81 16.28
C GLY A 182 -12.67 -31.48 16.28
N GLU A 183 -12.21 -30.48 17.02
CA GLU A 183 -12.75 -29.13 17.01
C GLU A 183 -12.50 -28.45 15.66
N THR A 184 -13.43 -27.61 15.21
CA THR A 184 -13.22 -26.82 14.00
C THR A 184 -12.33 -25.63 14.33
N ILE A 185 -11.16 -25.56 13.70
CA ILE A 185 -10.26 -24.42 13.77
C ILE A 185 -10.41 -23.62 12.48
N VAL A 186 -10.50 -22.30 12.65
CA VAL A 186 -10.69 -21.37 11.55
C VAL A 186 -9.49 -20.42 11.49
N PHE A 187 -9.06 -20.06 10.29
CA PHE A 187 -7.99 -19.09 10.04
C PHE A 187 -8.46 -18.08 9.01
N GLU A 188 -8.47 -16.80 9.37
CA GLU A 188 -8.78 -15.72 8.44
C GLU A 188 -7.49 -15.25 7.76
N VAL A 189 -7.43 -15.34 6.43
CA VAL A 189 -6.29 -14.91 5.62
C VAL A 189 -6.46 -13.43 5.27
N TRP A 190 -5.80 -12.57 6.05
CA TRP A 190 -5.91 -11.13 5.91
C TRP A 190 -5.00 -10.59 4.80
N PRO A 191 -5.49 -9.66 3.96
CA PRO A 191 -4.67 -9.01 2.93
C PRO A 191 -3.42 -8.30 3.47
N ALA A 192 -3.53 -7.67 4.64
CA ALA A 192 -2.42 -6.99 5.30
C ALA A 192 -1.25 -7.93 5.67
N TYR A 193 -1.56 -9.16 6.11
CA TYR A 193 -0.53 -10.09 6.61
C TYR A 193 -0.03 -11.11 5.58
N SER A 194 -0.58 -11.07 4.36
CA SER A 194 -0.19 -11.96 3.27
C SER A 194 0.16 -11.17 2.00
N GLY A 195 -0.84 -10.70 1.25
CA GLY A 195 -0.61 -10.01 -0.02
C GLY A 195 0.24 -8.73 0.08
N VAL A 196 -0.04 -7.89 1.07
CA VAL A 196 0.70 -6.63 1.28
C VAL A 196 2.19 -6.89 1.51
N VAL A 197 2.56 -7.87 2.33
CA VAL A 197 3.98 -8.09 2.65
C VAL A 197 4.78 -8.56 1.43
N SER A 198 4.18 -9.38 0.57
CA SER A 198 4.84 -9.75 -0.70
C SER A 198 5.08 -8.52 -1.58
N LEU A 199 4.12 -7.59 -1.63
CA LEU A 199 4.25 -6.36 -2.42
C LEU A 199 5.31 -5.42 -1.82
N THR A 200 5.28 -5.17 -0.52
CA THR A 200 6.28 -4.30 0.15
C THR A 200 7.68 -4.90 0.04
N GLY A 201 7.83 -6.21 0.23
CA GLY A 201 9.11 -6.89 0.06
C GLY A 201 9.68 -6.80 -1.36
N PHE A 202 8.81 -6.86 -2.38
CA PHE A 202 9.22 -6.66 -3.77
C PHE A 202 9.72 -5.23 -4.02
N VAL A 203 8.99 -4.23 -3.52
CA VAL A 203 9.35 -2.80 -3.67
C VAL A 203 10.67 -2.49 -2.94
N ILE A 204 10.94 -3.12 -1.79
CA ILE A 204 12.20 -2.98 -1.05
C ILE A 204 13.38 -3.62 -1.80
N GLY A 205 13.19 -4.80 -2.40
CA GLY A 205 14.25 -5.53 -3.10
C GLY A 205 14.61 -4.94 -4.46
N LEU A 206 13.65 -4.31 -5.15
CA LEU A 206 13.81 -3.80 -6.51
C LEU A 206 14.96 -2.77 -6.68
N PRO A 207 15.12 -1.73 -5.82
CA PRO A 207 16.24 -0.80 -5.92
C PRO A 207 17.61 -1.49 -5.91
N LEU A 208 17.79 -2.53 -5.10
CA LEU A 208 19.06 -3.26 -4.97
C LEU A 208 19.39 -4.05 -6.25
N ILE A 209 18.39 -4.70 -6.83
CA ILE A 209 18.51 -5.42 -8.11
C ILE A 209 18.89 -4.44 -9.23
N LEU A 210 18.17 -3.32 -9.33
CA LEU A 210 18.40 -2.31 -10.36
C LEU A 210 19.79 -1.65 -10.23
N ASP A 211 20.22 -1.33 -9.01
CA ASP A 211 21.55 -0.75 -8.76
C ASP A 211 22.68 -1.68 -9.21
N HIS A 212 22.58 -2.97 -8.89
CA HIS A 212 23.58 -3.95 -9.29
C HIS A 212 23.64 -4.15 -10.81
N ILE A 213 22.48 -4.28 -11.46
CA ILE A 213 22.40 -4.47 -12.92
C ILE A 213 22.92 -3.25 -13.68
N TYR A 214 22.59 -2.05 -13.20
CA TYR A 214 23.09 -0.83 -13.80
C TYR A 214 24.62 -0.80 -13.76
N SER A 215 25.21 -1.13 -12.60
CA SER A 215 26.65 -1.07 -12.34
C SER A 215 27.45 -2.18 -13.03
N ALA A 216 26.80 -3.26 -13.43
CA ALA A 216 27.48 -4.41 -14.01
C ALA A 216 28.09 -4.14 -15.40
N LYS A 217 29.25 -4.75 -15.67
CA LYS A 217 29.86 -4.80 -17.00
C LYS A 217 29.30 -6.00 -17.78
N ALA A 218 28.11 -5.82 -18.35
CA ALA A 218 27.44 -6.84 -19.15
C ALA A 218 26.69 -6.22 -20.35
N PRO A 219 26.54 -6.96 -21.47
CA PRO A 219 25.79 -6.47 -22.63
C PRO A 219 24.32 -6.18 -22.25
N ARG A 220 23.70 -5.20 -22.93
CA ARG A 220 22.34 -4.71 -22.63
C ARG A 220 21.32 -5.85 -22.56
N ARG A 221 21.38 -6.82 -23.49
CA ARG A 221 20.49 -8.01 -23.50
C ARG A 221 20.61 -8.83 -22.21
N ARG A 222 21.84 -9.09 -21.74
CA ARG A 222 22.10 -9.84 -20.50
C ARG A 222 21.65 -9.07 -19.26
N LYS A 223 21.78 -7.74 -19.25
CA LYS A 223 21.26 -6.88 -18.18
C LYS A 223 19.73 -6.92 -18.10
N VAL A 224 19.04 -6.83 -19.24
CA VAL A 224 17.57 -6.93 -19.29
C VAL A 224 17.13 -8.32 -18.82
N LEU A 225 17.75 -9.39 -19.32
CA LEU A 225 17.44 -10.75 -18.90
C LEU A 225 17.67 -10.95 -17.40
N ALA A 226 18.79 -10.45 -16.85
CA ALA A 226 19.09 -10.53 -15.43
C ALA A 226 18.07 -9.74 -14.58
N ALA A 227 17.61 -8.59 -15.05
CA ALA A 227 16.56 -7.80 -14.38
C ALA A 227 15.26 -8.58 -14.33
N THR A 228 14.83 -9.12 -15.47
CA THR A 228 13.59 -9.89 -15.57
C THR A 228 13.64 -11.14 -14.70
N ILE A 229 14.71 -11.96 -14.81
CA ILE A 229 14.86 -13.19 -14.01
C ILE A 229 14.90 -12.87 -12.52
N SER A 230 15.68 -11.87 -12.11
CA SER A 230 15.83 -11.53 -10.68
C SER A 230 14.53 -10.98 -10.08
N SER A 231 13.83 -10.10 -10.81
CA SER A 231 12.54 -9.56 -10.37
C SER A 231 11.45 -10.63 -10.29
N ILE A 232 11.36 -11.51 -11.30
CA ILE A 232 10.41 -12.64 -11.27
C ILE A 232 10.75 -13.60 -10.14
N SER A 233 12.03 -13.93 -9.94
CA SER A 233 12.49 -14.80 -8.86
C SER A 233 12.17 -14.20 -7.50
N LEU A 234 12.34 -12.89 -7.31
CA LEU A 234 11.97 -12.20 -6.07
C LEU A 234 10.48 -12.35 -5.78
N LEU A 235 9.62 -12.10 -6.78
CA LEU A 235 8.18 -12.24 -6.62
C LEU A 235 7.79 -13.69 -6.26
N ILE A 236 8.36 -14.67 -6.95
CA ILE A 236 8.11 -16.10 -6.70
C ILE A 236 8.55 -16.49 -5.28
N LEU A 237 9.75 -16.11 -4.86
CA LEU A 237 10.28 -16.45 -3.54
C LEU A 237 9.47 -15.81 -2.41
N LEU A 238 9.03 -14.55 -2.59
CA LEU A 238 8.15 -13.88 -1.62
C LEU A 238 6.79 -14.56 -1.51
N LEU A 239 6.23 -15.01 -2.64
CA LEU A 239 4.96 -15.75 -2.66
C LEU A 239 5.11 -17.13 -2.00
N LEU A 240 6.17 -17.87 -2.32
CA LEU A 240 6.49 -19.17 -1.73
C LEU A 240 6.72 -19.09 -0.23
N GLY A 241 7.43 -18.07 0.25
CA GLY A 241 7.62 -17.82 1.67
C GLY A 241 6.28 -17.64 2.40
N ASN A 242 5.37 -16.88 1.82
CA ASN A 242 4.02 -16.69 2.37
C ASN A 242 3.16 -17.96 2.33
N ILE A 243 3.18 -18.72 1.23
CA ILE A 243 2.50 -20.02 1.14
C ILE A 243 3.03 -20.96 2.23
N THR A 244 4.35 -21.06 2.38
CA THR A 244 5.00 -21.89 3.39
C THR A 244 4.58 -21.48 4.79
N ARG A 245 4.62 -20.17 5.09
CA ARG A 245 4.20 -19.62 6.38
C ARG A 245 2.76 -19.99 6.74
N ILE A 246 1.81 -19.75 5.83
CA ILE A 246 0.38 -20.03 6.11
C ILE A 246 0.13 -21.54 6.20
N THR A 247 0.78 -22.35 5.36
CA THR A 247 0.75 -23.82 5.48
C THR A 247 1.23 -24.28 6.86
N LEU A 248 2.36 -23.75 7.35
CA LEU A 248 2.87 -24.08 8.69
C LEU A 248 1.88 -23.71 9.79
N ILE A 249 1.23 -22.54 9.70
CA ILE A 249 0.22 -22.11 10.67
C ILE A 249 -0.96 -23.09 10.70
N ILE A 250 -1.48 -23.48 9.53
CA ILE A 250 -2.64 -24.37 9.45
C ILE A 250 -2.30 -25.78 9.93
N LEU A 251 -1.14 -26.31 9.52
CA LEU A 251 -0.67 -27.61 9.98
C LEU A 251 -0.44 -27.61 11.50
N SER A 252 0.12 -26.53 12.04
CA SER A 252 0.29 -26.39 13.48
C SER A 252 -1.04 -26.36 14.22
N GLY A 253 -2.05 -25.69 13.67
CA GLY A 253 -3.41 -25.71 14.19
C GLY A 253 -4.01 -27.09 14.19
N ARG A 254 -3.85 -27.82 13.08
CA ARG A 254 -4.37 -29.17 12.91
C ARG A 254 -3.76 -30.17 13.89
N VAL A 255 -2.45 -30.07 14.16
CA VAL A 255 -1.72 -31.06 14.97
C VAL A 255 -1.71 -30.67 16.46
N TRP A 256 -1.54 -29.39 16.78
CA TRP A 256 -1.30 -28.92 18.15
C TRP A 256 -2.32 -27.89 18.66
N GLY A 257 -3.37 -27.60 17.89
CA GLY A 257 -4.44 -26.68 18.30
C GLY A 257 -4.18 -25.21 17.99
N LEU A 258 -5.20 -24.38 18.26
CA LEU A 258 -5.26 -22.97 17.85
C LEU A 258 -4.16 -22.11 18.49
N ASP A 259 -3.87 -22.28 19.78
CA ASP A 259 -2.86 -21.46 20.47
C ASP A 259 -1.46 -21.67 19.89
N THR A 260 -1.10 -22.91 19.57
CA THR A 260 0.18 -23.24 18.91
C THR A 260 0.25 -22.61 17.53
N ALA A 261 -0.84 -22.65 16.75
CA ALA A 261 -0.90 -21.99 15.45
C ALA A 261 -0.70 -20.47 15.55
N MET A 262 -1.28 -19.84 16.55
CA MET A 262 -1.09 -18.40 16.82
C MET A 262 0.33 -18.10 17.27
N ALA A 263 0.94 -18.96 18.11
CA ALA A 263 2.35 -18.83 18.47
C ALA A 263 3.25 -18.88 17.23
N VAL A 264 3.04 -19.84 16.32
CA VAL A 264 3.77 -19.93 15.04
C VAL A 264 3.55 -18.68 14.17
N PHE A 265 2.33 -18.14 14.12
CA PHE A 265 2.06 -16.90 13.39
C PHE A 265 2.91 -15.73 13.90
N HIS A 266 3.03 -15.59 15.22
CA HIS A 266 3.78 -14.51 15.88
C HIS A 266 5.30 -14.69 15.78
N THR A 267 5.80 -15.93 15.77
CA THR A 267 7.25 -16.23 15.68
C THR A 267 7.78 -16.29 14.25
N THR A 268 6.91 -16.28 13.23
CA THR A 268 7.30 -16.31 11.81
C THR A 268 6.98 -15.00 11.09
N PRO A 269 7.53 -13.85 11.51
CA PRO A 269 7.24 -12.58 10.86
C PRO A 269 7.73 -12.59 9.41
N SER A 270 6.89 -12.05 8.53
CA SER A 270 7.10 -12.06 7.08
C SER A 270 8.35 -11.29 6.63
N ILE A 271 8.85 -10.34 7.44
CA ILE A 271 10.10 -9.62 7.17
C ILE A 271 11.32 -10.55 7.06
N ILE A 272 11.36 -11.63 7.85
CA ILE A 272 12.47 -12.60 7.80
C ILE A 272 12.51 -13.25 6.42
N TRP A 273 11.36 -13.64 5.89
CA TRP A 273 11.24 -14.22 4.54
C TRP A 273 11.60 -13.22 3.45
N THR A 274 11.25 -11.94 3.62
CA THR A 274 11.67 -10.88 2.69
C THR A 274 13.20 -10.77 2.62
N VAL A 275 13.88 -10.73 3.77
CA VAL A 275 15.34 -10.66 3.83
C VAL A 275 15.98 -11.88 3.16
N VAL A 276 15.51 -13.08 3.48
CA VAL A 276 16.00 -14.33 2.88
C VAL A 276 15.78 -14.32 1.35
N ALA A 277 14.60 -13.92 0.87
CA ALA A 277 14.30 -13.84 -0.55
C ALA A 277 15.24 -12.86 -1.27
N VAL A 278 15.46 -11.67 -0.71
CA VAL A 278 16.39 -10.68 -1.27
C VAL A 278 17.81 -11.23 -1.34
N ILE A 279 18.32 -11.90 -0.30
CA ILE A 279 19.66 -12.50 -0.30
C ILE A 279 19.80 -13.58 -1.40
N ILE A 280 18.81 -14.46 -1.52
CA ILE A 280 18.81 -15.52 -2.55
C ILE A 280 18.82 -14.90 -3.95
N VAL A 281 17.96 -13.91 -4.20
CA VAL A 281 17.87 -13.23 -5.50
C VAL A 281 19.15 -12.50 -5.83
N MET A 282 19.76 -11.80 -4.87
CA MET A 282 21.05 -11.15 -5.08
C MET A 282 22.15 -12.18 -5.41
N THR A 283 22.11 -13.37 -4.80
CA THR A 283 23.04 -14.46 -5.11
C THR A 283 22.84 -14.99 -6.53
N ILE A 284 21.59 -15.19 -6.96
CA ILE A 284 21.25 -15.57 -8.35
C ILE A 284 21.76 -14.48 -9.31
N LEU A 285 21.49 -13.22 -8.99
CA LEU A 285 21.89 -12.07 -9.79
C LEU A 285 23.42 -11.99 -9.94
N PHE A 286 24.19 -12.25 -8.88
CA PHE A 286 25.65 -12.30 -8.94
C PHE A 286 26.19 -13.41 -9.85
N LYS A 287 25.48 -14.54 -9.95
CA LYS A 287 25.84 -15.62 -10.89
C LYS A 287 25.55 -15.25 -12.35
N ILE A 288 24.40 -14.62 -12.62
CA ILE A 288 24.00 -14.23 -13.98
C ILE A 288 24.88 -13.08 -14.47
N VAL A 289 25.17 -12.13 -13.59
CA VAL A 289 25.93 -10.92 -13.89
C VAL A 289 26.99 -10.72 -12.81
N PRO A 290 28.24 -11.16 -13.08
CA PRO A 290 29.34 -10.98 -12.16
C PRO A 290 29.49 -9.50 -11.81
N ARG A 291 29.82 -9.23 -10.55
CA ARG A 291 30.17 -7.89 -10.12
C ARG A 291 31.35 -7.44 -10.97
N GLY A 292 31.14 -6.47 -11.85
CA GLY A 292 32.27 -5.80 -12.47
C GLY A 292 33.11 -5.23 -11.34
N GLU A 293 34.42 -5.49 -11.36
CA GLU A 293 35.34 -4.74 -10.51
C GLU A 293 34.98 -3.27 -10.64
N PHE A 294 34.68 -2.64 -9.51
CA PHE A 294 34.55 -1.20 -9.41
C PHE A 294 35.95 -0.64 -9.72
N GLN A 295 36.24 -0.50 -11.01
CA GLN A 295 37.27 0.44 -11.42
C GLN A 295 36.75 1.79 -10.93
N GLU A 296 37.53 2.46 -10.09
CA GLU A 296 37.62 3.90 -10.13
C GLU A 296 37.48 4.29 -11.59
N THR A 297 36.33 4.87 -11.91
CA THR A 297 35.97 5.17 -13.28
C THR A 297 37.13 5.98 -13.85
N LYS A 298 37.93 5.37 -14.75
CA LYS A 298 38.66 6.16 -15.74
C LYS A 298 37.61 7.11 -16.27
N THR A 299 37.80 8.40 -16.04
CA THR A 299 36.85 9.45 -16.41
C THR A 299 36.38 9.14 -17.81
N PRO A 300 35.12 8.72 -18.02
CA PRO A 300 34.62 8.62 -19.37
C PRO A 300 34.74 10.03 -19.90
N THR A 301 35.60 10.22 -20.90
CA THR A 301 35.52 11.38 -21.78
C THR A 301 34.17 11.26 -22.46
N ILE A 302 33.14 11.80 -21.82
CA ILE A 302 31.83 12.02 -22.44
C ILE A 302 32.10 13.11 -23.48
N THR A 303 32.52 12.68 -24.66
CA THR A 303 32.64 13.51 -25.86
C THR A 303 31.27 13.78 -26.46
N SER A 304 30.23 13.02 -26.08
CA SER A 304 28.88 13.31 -26.52
C SER A 304 28.34 14.51 -25.75
N LYS A 305 28.42 15.70 -26.36
CA LYS A 305 27.37 16.71 -26.16
C LYS A 305 26.05 15.94 -26.25
N LEU A 306 25.26 15.94 -25.17
CA LEU A 306 23.89 15.47 -25.25
C LEU A 306 23.27 16.28 -26.38
N SER A 307 22.94 15.64 -27.52
CA SER A 307 22.49 16.40 -28.68
C SER A 307 21.25 17.18 -28.27
N ARG A 308 21.09 18.37 -28.85
CA ARG A 308 19.93 19.22 -28.57
C ARG A 308 18.64 18.43 -28.79
N GLU A 309 18.62 17.50 -29.74
CA GLU A 309 17.46 16.65 -30.02
C GLU A 309 17.21 15.61 -28.92
N VAL A 310 18.24 14.97 -28.36
CA VAL A 310 18.05 14.01 -27.25
C VAL A 310 17.54 14.72 -25.99
N LEU A 311 18.01 15.94 -25.72
CA LEU A 311 17.49 16.76 -24.62
C LEU A 311 16.02 17.12 -24.86
N VAL A 312 15.69 17.62 -26.05
CA VAL A 312 14.31 17.99 -26.43
C VAL A 312 13.38 16.79 -26.40
N PHE A 313 13.82 15.63 -26.88
CA PHE A 313 13.03 14.39 -26.83
C PHE A 313 12.78 13.93 -25.39
N THR A 314 13.81 14.00 -24.52
CA THR A 314 13.66 13.66 -23.10
C THR A 314 12.74 14.65 -22.38
N LEU A 315 12.82 15.95 -22.72
CA LEU A 315 11.93 17.00 -22.23
C LEU A 315 10.47 16.74 -22.65
N ILE A 316 10.23 16.45 -23.93
CA ILE A 316 8.89 16.13 -24.45
C ILE A 316 8.35 14.87 -23.76
N LEU A 317 9.16 13.82 -23.63
CA LEU A 317 8.77 12.58 -22.95
C LEU A 317 8.43 12.81 -21.47
N LEU A 318 9.18 13.64 -20.75
CA LEU A 318 8.90 13.99 -19.36
C LEU A 318 7.61 14.79 -19.21
N VAL A 319 7.34 15.75 -20.11
CA VAL A 319 6.07 16.48 -20.15
C VAL A 319 4.91 15.53 -20.45
N LEU A 320 5.05 14.65 -21.45
CA LEU A 320 4.05 13.65 -21.79
C LEU A 320 3.77 12.72 -20.61
N LEU A 321 4.81 12.20 -19.95
CA LEU A 321 4.65 11.37 -18.76
C LEU A 321 4.00 12.15 -17.61
N ALA A 322 4.32 13.42 -17.40
CA ALA A 322 3.69 14.23 -16.36
C ALA A 322 2.18 14.46 -16.59
N PHE A 323 1.74 14.59 -17.84
CA PHE A 323 0.33 14.74 -18.18
C PHE A 323 -0.43 13.41 -18.24
N ILE A 324 0.21 12.35 -18.75
CA ILE A 324 -0.41 11.02 -18.89
C ILE A 324 -0.45 10.31 -17.54
N THR A 325 0.60 10.39 -16.71
CA THR A 325 0.71 9.55 -15.51
C THR A 325 -0.46 9.73 -14.56
N PRO A 326 -0.93 10.95 -14.20
CA PRO A 326 -2.12 11.12 -13.36
C PRO A 326 -3.37 10.46 -13.96
N GLN A 327 -3.56 10.60 -15.28
CA GLN A 327 -4.70 10.06 -16.01
C GLN A 327 -4.64 8.53 -16.15
N LEU A 328 -3.47 7.98 -16.43
CA LEU A 328 -3.22 6.54 -16.50
C LEU A 328 -3.38 5.91 -15.11
N LEU A 329 -2.89 6.59 -14.07
CA LEU A 329 -2.99 6.13 -12.69
C LEU A 329 -4.44 6.15 -12.20
N GLU A 330 -5.24 7.13 -12.60
CA GLU A 330 -6.69 7.20 -12.31
C GLU A 330 -7.51 6.18 -13.13
N SER A 331 -7.15 5.92 -14.40
CA SER A 331 -7.83 4.96 -15.27
C SER A 331 -7.45 3.50 -15.00
N THR A 332 -6.28 3.25 -14.39
CA THR A 332 -5.83 1.90 -14.01
C THR A 332 -6.30 1.47 -12.63
N ILE A 333 -7.03 2.33 -11.91
CA ILE A 333 -7.67 1.98 -10.64
C ILE A 333 -8.63 0.82 -10.92
N PRO A 334 -8.35 -0.41 -10.43
CA PRO A 334 -9.21 -1.55 -10.69
C PRO A 334 -10.53 -1.33 -9.95
N TYR A 335 -11.55 -0.92 -10.70
CA TYR A 335 -12.91 -0.86 -10.19
C TYR A 335 -13.49 -2.28 -10.29
N THR A 336 -13.52 -3.01 -9.19
CA THR A 336 -14.45 -4.14 -9.09
C THR A 336 -15.83 -3.55 -8.78
N PRO A 337 -16.80 -3.62 -9.69
CA PRO A 337 -18.18 -3.29 -9.37
C PRO A 337 -18.62 -4.29 -8.31
N ILE A 338 -18.66 -3.83 -7.06
CA ILE A 338 -19.27 -4.62 -6.00
C ILE A 338 -20.70 -4.12 -5.93
N GLU A 339 -21.65 -5.02 -6.20
CA GLU A 339 -23.06 -4.76 -5.95
C GLU A 339 -23.25 -4.60 -4.43
N VAL A 340 -23.14 -3.37 -3.93
CA VAL A 340 -23.41 -3.07 -2.53
C VAL A 340 -24.88 -2.63 -2.43
N LYS A 341 -25.67 -3.40 -1.67
CA LYS A 341 -27.05 -3.04 -1.34
C LYS A 341 -27.02 -2.12 -0.11
N GLY A 342 -27.39 -0.85 -0.25
CA GLY A 342 -27.47 0.05 0.91
C GLY A 342 -27.88 1.49 0.54
N LYS A 343 -28.21 2.27 1.57
CA LYS A 343 -28.39 3.73 1.47
C LYS A 343 -27.02 4.39 1.31
N VAL A 344 -26.89 5.35 0.40
CA VAL A 344 -25.68 6.19 0.32
C VAL A 344 -25.69 7.13 1.51
N ILE A 345 -24.66 7.05 2.36
CA ILE A 345 -24.54 7.86 3.58
C ILE A 345 -23.44 8.92 3.36
N PRO A 346 -23.69 10.22 3.55
CA PRO A 346 -22.62 11.23 3.56
C PRO A 346 -21.55 10.90 4.61
N VAL A 347 -20.27 11.06 4.28
CA VAL A 347 -19.16 10.69 5.19
C VAL A 347 -19.21 11.45 6.52
N GLU A 348 -19.61 12.72 6.47
CA GLU A 348 -19.76 13.58 7.65
C GLU A 348 -20.84 13.03 8.57
N GLU A 349 -21.95 12.58 7.97
CA GLU A 349 -23.08 11.99 8.69
C GLU A 349 -22.71 10.63 9.28
N LEU A 350 -21.96 9.80 8.53
CA LEU A 350 -21.50 8.51 9.00
C LEU A 350 -20.57 8.67 10.20
N SER A 351 -19.56 9.53 10.13
CA SER A 351 -18.62 9.77 11.22
C SER A 351 -19.31 10.25 12.50
N ALA A 352 -20.32 11.10 12.37
CA ALA A 352 -21.09 11.63 13.50
C ALA A 352 -22.05 10.59 14.11
N ASN A 353 -22.75 9.82 13.27
CA ASN A 353 -23.93 9.03 13.67
C ASN A 353 -23.82 7.51 13.41
N ILE A 354 -22.62 6.96 13.15
CA ILE A 354 -22.45 5.53 12.82
C ILE A 354 -23.17 4.57 13.78
N THR A 355 -23.18 4.87 15.07
CA THR A 355 -23.83 4.04 16.10
C THR A 355 -25.34 3.92 15.88
N LYS A 356 -26.00 5.02 15.48
CA LYS A 356 -27.44 5.03 15.17
C LYS A 356 -27.76 4.23 13.91
N TYR A 357 -26.84 4.23 12.94
CA TYR A 357 -26.96 3.44 11.72
C TYR A 357 -26.77 1.94 11.98
N VAL A 358 -25.82 1.59 12.85
CA VAL A 358 -25.51 0.20 13.22
C VAL A 358 -26.58 -0.41 14.12
N PHE A 359 -27.03 0.32 15.14
CA PHE A 359 -28.00 -0.14 16.13
C PHE A 359 -29.36 0.56 15.94
N ASN A 360 -29.97 0.36 14.78
CA ASN A 360 -31.27 0.95 14.44
C ASN A 360 -32.42 -0.03 14.74
N SER A 361 -32.57 -0.41 16.01
CA SER A 361 -33.58 -1.37 16.47
C SER A 361 -34.17 -0.93 17.81
N SER A 362 -35.48 -1.09 17.98
CA SER A 362 -36.18 -0.75 19.22
C SER A 362 -35.85 -1.70 20.38
N SER A 363 -35.28 -2.87 20.11
CA SER A 363 -34.84 -3.84 21.12
C SER A 363 -33.47 -3.52 21.71
N ILE A 364 -32.74 -2.54 21.15
CA ILE A 364 -31.39 -2.14 21.58
C ILE A 364 -31.43 -0.73 22.15
N GLU A 365 -31.08 -0.60 23.43
CA GLU A 365 -30.90 0.69 24.09
C GLU A 365 -29.40 1.03 24.14
N ILE A 366 -29.00 2.19 23.62
CA ILE A 366 -27.62 2.66 23.67
C ILE A 366 -27.38 3.36 25.02
N LEU A 367 -26.57 2.75 25.88
CA LEU A 367 -26.23 3.31 27.20
C LEU A 367 -25.07 4.30 27.13
N SER A 368 -24.10 4.06 26.26
CA SER A 368 -22.99 4.98 25.99
C SER A 368 -22.44 4.82 24.59
N ASP A 369 -22.01 5.91 23.98
CA ASP A 369 -21.25 5.97 22.73
C ASP A 369 -20.08 6.92 22.92
N LYS A 370 -18.87 6.38 22.83
CA LYS A 370 -17.64 7.16 22.93
C LYS A 370 -16.77 6.92 21.70
N ARG A 371 -16.38 8.00 21.04
CA ARG A 371 -15.36 7.96 19.98
C ARG A 371 -13.98 7.71 20.58
N ASP A 372 -13.28 6.70 20.08
CA ASP A 372 -11.96 6.30 20.56
C ASP A 372 -10.85 6.80 19.62
N ARG A 373 -10.56 8.10 19.71
CA ARG A 373 -9.53 8.75 18.90
C ARG A 373 -8.15 8.13 19.06
N ARG A 374 -7.83 7.57 20.24
CA ARG A 374 -6.53 6.94 20.48
C ARG A 374 -6.40 5.71 19.58
N THR A 375 -7.43 4.87 19.51
CA THR A 375 -7.38 3.68 18.67
C THR A 375 -7.57 4.00 17.18
N GLU A 376 -8.30 5.07 16.83
CA GLU A 376 -8.31 5.60 15.45
C GLU A 376 -6.90 5.93 14.97
N VAL A 377 -6.08 6.56 15.81
CA VAL A 377 -4.69 6.89 15.48
C VAL A 377 -3.80 5.66 15.48
N LEU A 378 -3.92 4.78 16.49
CA LEU A 378 -3.04 3.60 16.62
C LEU A 378 -3.25 2.55 15.54
N LEU A 379 -4.51 2.29 15.15
CA LEU A 379 -4.83 1.30 14.11
C LEU A 379 -5.05 1.96 12.74
N ASN A 380 -4.94 3.29 12.66
CA ASN A 380 -5.25 4.09 11.48
C ASN A 380 -6.63 3.77 10.86
N ILE A 381 -7.61 3.44 11.71
CA ILE A 381 -9.00 3.23 11.31
C ILE A 381 -9.73 4.58 11.41
N PRO A 382 -10.36 5.08 10.33
CA PRO A 382 -10.97 6.41 10.31
C PRO A 382 -12.02 6.67 11.41
N ILE A 383 -12.83 5.66 11.72
CA ILE A 383 -13.91 5.76 12.70
C ILE A 383 -13.78 4.61 13.67
N VAL A 384 -13.67 4.92 14.96
CA VAL A 384 -13.76 3.94 16.03
C VAL A 384 -14.72 4.42 17.11
N ARG A 385 -15.75 3.64 17.39
CA ARG A 385 -16.68 3.86 18.51
C ARG A 385 -16.64 2.69 19.49
N ARG A 386 -16.54 3.02 20.78
CA ARG A 386 -16.84 2.11 21.89
C ARG A 386 -18.26 2.38 22.33
N VAL A 387 -19.09 1.36 22.30
CA VAL A 387 -20.52 1.47 22.58
C VAL A 387 -20.87 0.49 23.69
N THR A 388 -21.62 0.95 24.68
CA THR A 388 -22.26 0.03 25.64
C THR A 388 -23.74 0.03 25.33
N LEU A 389 -24.30 -1.15 25.11
CA LEU A 389 -25.71 -1.33 24.80
C LEU A 389 -26.38 -2.24 25.81
N ARG A 390 -27.68 -2.02 26.00
CA ARG A 390 -28.57 -2.92 26.73
C ARG A 390 -29.47 -3.60 25.73
N TYR A 391 -29.42 -4.93 25.72
CA TYR A 391 -30.35 -5.76 24.97
C TYR A 391 -31.14 -6.59 25.97
N LYS A 392 -32.47 -6.42 25.97
CA LYS A 392 -33.34 -6.96 27.03
C LYS A 392 -32.85 -6.47 28.41
N LYS A 393 -32.32 -7.37 29.26
CA LYS A 393 -31.75 -7.04 30.59
C LYS A 393 -30.21 -7.18 30.65
N THR A 394 -29.57 -7.54 29.55
CA THR A 394 -28.12 -7.79 29.51
C THR A 394 -27.37 -6.59 28.95
N VAL A 395 -26.27 -6.24 29.62
CA VAL A 395 -25.28 -5.28 29.09
C VAL A 395 -24.34 -6.00 28.13
N ILE A 396 -24.20 -5.45 26.93
CA ILE A 396 -23.29 -5.90 25.88
C ILE A 396 -22.35 -4.73 25.58
N TYR A 397 -21.08 -5.05 25.35
CA TYR A 397 -20.11 -4.08 24.88
C TYR A 397 -19.92 -4.25 23.39
N ALA A 398 -19.77 -3.15 22.68
CA ALA A 398 -19.56 -3.14 21.25
C ALA A 398 -18.42 -2.21 20.85
N TYR A 399 -17.81 -2.59 19.74
CA TYR A 399 -16.76 -1.86 19.08
C TYR A 399 -17.14 -1.73 17.61
N ILE A 400 -17.30 -0.49 17.14
CA ILE A 400 -17.63 -0.20 15.75
C ILE A 400 -16.40 0.41 15.11
N GLU A 401 -15.94 -0.19 14.03
CA GLU A 401 -14.84 0.30 13.20
C GLU A 401 -15.36 0.59 11.80
N GLY A 402 -15.02 1.76 11.28
CA GLY A 402 -15.37 2.19 9.93
C GLY A 402 -14.13 2.51 9.14
N SER A 403 -13.97 1.86 7.98
CA SER A 403 -12.88 2.14 7.05
C SER A 403 -13.32 1.95 5.59
N ASP A 404 -12.80 2.76 4.69
CA ASP A 404 -12.89 2.56 3.25
C ASP A 404 -12.02 1.41 2.73
N ASN A 405 -11.20 0.80 3.61
CA ASN A 405 -10.26 -0.25 3.28
C ASN A 405 -10.41 -1.48 4.18
N PRO A 406 -10.68 -2.67 3.59
CA PRO A 406 -10.80 -3.90 4.35
C PRO A 406 -9.47 -4.41 4.95
N SER A 407 -8.29 -3.95 4.50
CA SER A 407 -6.98 -4.36 5.03
C SER A 407 -6.66 -3.72 6.39
N GLN A 408 -7.29 -2.59 6.74
CA GLN A 408 -7.09 -1.91 8.04
C GLN A 408 -7.74 -2.61 9.22
N PHE A 409 -8.66 -3.55 8.99
CA PHE A 409 -9.28 -4.30 10.07
C PHE A 409 -8.32 -5.40 10.54
N HIS A 410 -7.78 -5.27 11.75
CA HIS A 410 -6.90 -6.28 12.32
C HIS A 410 -7.67 -7.52 12.79
N GLY A 411 -7.13 -8.72 12.58
CA GLY A 411 -7.77 -9.95 13.04
C GLY A 411 -7.84 -10.07 14.55
N TRP A 412 -9.05 -10.17 15.11
CA TRP A 412 -9.25 -10.35 16.56
C TRP A 412 -8.49 -11.55 17.15
N PRO A 413 -8.43 -12.74 16.51
CA PRO A 413 -7.64 -13.86 17.04
C PRO A 413 -6.16 -13.49 17.28
N VAL A 414 -5.55 -12.79 16.32
CA VAL A 414 -4.16 -12.35 16.39
C VAL A 414 -3.99 -11.28 17.47
N CYS A 415 -4.91 -10.32 17.54
CA CYS A 415 -4.84 -9.22 18.52
C CYS A 415 -5.04 -9.71 19.97
N LEU A 416 -5.98 -10.63 20.18
CA LEU A 416 -6.29 -11.19 21.49
C LEU A 416 -5.13 -12.03 22.02
N THR A 417 -4.55 -12.89 21.19
CA THR A 417 -3.38 -13.69 21.59
C THR A 417 -2.16 -12.83 21.86
N PHE A 418 -1.92 -11.78 21.06
CA PHE A 418 -0.87 -10.80 21.34
C PHE A 418 -1.07 -10.08 22.69
N GLN A 419 -2.32 -9.85 23.10
CA GLN A 419 -2.67 -9.27 24.40
C GLN A 419 -2.66 -10.29 25.56
N GLY A 420 -2.26 -11.53 25.30
CA GLY A 420 -2.16 -12.60 26.30
C GLY A 420 -3.48 -13.28 26.64
N TYR A 421 -4.47 -13.26 25.74
CA TYR A 421 -5.66 -14.11 25.84
C TYR A 421 -5.40 -15.49 25.21
N SER A 422 -5.94 -16.53 25.83
CA SER A 422 -6.10 -17.86 25.24
C SER A 422 -7.39 -17.89 24.40
N LEU A 423 -7.36 -18.57 23.26
CA LEU A 423 -8.53 -18.70 22.39
C LEU A 423 -9.19 -20.07 22.60
N ASP A 424 -10.11 -20.13 23.56
CA ASP A 424 -10.82 -21.37 23.94
C ASP A 424 -11.60 -21.98 22.75
N ARG A 425 -12.31 -21.15 21.97
CA ARG A 425 -13.06 -21.55 20.77
C ARG A 425 -13.10 -20.45 19.72
N TYR A 426 -13.10 -20.85 18.45
CA TYR A 426 -13.15 -19.92 17.31
C TYR A 426 -13.93 -20.54 16.14
N TRP A 427 -15.04 -19.92 15.73
CA TRP A 427 -15.87 -20.45 14.63
C TRP A 427 -16.54 -19.34 13.82
N THR A 428 -17.03 -19.71 12.62
CA THR A 428 -17.70 -18.78 11.72
C THR A 428 -18.99 -19.38 11.19
N GLU A 429 -20.07 -18.60 11.29
CA GLU A 429 -21.39 -18.87 10.70
C GLU A 429 -21.67 -17.92 9.53
N THR A 430 -22.53 -18.35 8.59
CA THR A 430 -22.99 -17.51 7.48
C THR A 430 -24.41 -17.03 7.77
N ILE A 431 -24.65 -15.73 7.69
CA ILE A 431 -26.02 -15.19 7.73
C ILE A 431 -26.68 -15.40 6.36
N LYS A 432 -27.82 -16.10 6.35
CA LYS A 432 -28.62 -16.34 5.14
C LYS A 432 -29.55 -15.15 4.88
N GLY A 433 -29.93 -14.94 3.61
CA GLY A 433 -30.94 -13.94 3.22
C GLY A 433 -30.41 -12.56 2.82
N HIS A 434 -29.08 -12.40 2.70
CA HIS A 434 -28.44 -11.16 2.22
C HIS A 434 -27.70 -11.42 0.91
N ALA A 435 -27.46 -10.38 0.11
CA ALA A 435 -26.90 -10.52 -1.24
C ALA A 435 -25.41 -10.88 -1.27
N VAL A 436 -24.67 -10.38 -0.29
CA VAL A 436 -23.29 -10.74 -0.04
C VAL A 436 -23.28 -11.75 1.09
N LYS A 437 -22.50 -12.82 0.97
CA LYS A 437 -22.29 -13.80 2.06
C LYS A 437 -21.57 -13.10 3.22
N SER A 438 -22.34 -12.57 4.17
CA SER A 438 -21.83 -12.00 5.41
C SER A 438 -21.46 -13.13 6.36
N LEU A 439 -20.18 -13.17 6.73
CA LEU A 439 -19.62 -14.12 7.67
C LEU A 439 -19.59 -13.48 9.05
N VAL A 440 -20.15 -14.18 10.04
CA VAL A 440 -20.07 -13.81 11.46
C VAL A 440 -19.10 -14.74 12.12
N THR A 441 -18.12 -14.16 12.78
CA THR A 441 -17.10 -14.92 13.49
C THR A 441 -17.30 -14.76 14.98
N TYR A 442 -17.23 -15.87 15.69
CA TYR A 442 -17.37 -15.94 17.14
C TYR A 442 -16.07 -16.42 17.77
N ILE A 443 -15.75 -15.86 18.93
CA ILE A 443 -14.54 -16.18 19.70
C ILE A 443 -14.93 -16.33 21.16
N GLU A 444 -14.64 -17.48 21.76
CA GLU A 444 -14.52 -17.61 23.21
C GLU A 444 -13.05 -17.41 23.57
N ALA A 445 -12.78 -16.45 24.44
CA ALA A 445 -11.42 -16.12 24.86
C ALA A 445 -11.34 -16.01 26.38
N SER A 446 -10.20 -16.43 26.93
CA SER A 446 -9.95 -16.43 28.37
C SER A 446 -8.62 -15.75 28.72
N LYS A 447 -8.58 -15.09 29.88
CA LYS A 447 -7.36 -14.51 30.45
C LYS A 447 -7.41 -14.64 31.98
N GLY A 448 -6.62 -15.56 32.51
CA GLY A 448 -6.74 -15.97 33.91
C GLY A 448 -8.13 -16.58 34.16
N SER A 449 -8.85 -16.08 35.17
CA SER A 449 -10.22 -16.52 35.49
C SER A 449 -11.32 -15.82 34.67
N ALA A 450 -10.98 -14.78 33.91
CA ALA A 450 -11.95 -14.04 33.11
C ALA A 450 -12.18 -14.73 31.76
N ARG A 451 -13.45 -14.94 31.39
CA ARG A 451 -13.86 -15.47 30.09
C ARG A 451 -14.80 -14.50 29.40
N MET A 452 -14.69 -14.38 28.08
CA MET A 452 -15.57 -13.57 27.25
C MET A 452 -15.99 -14.31 26.00
N LEU A 453 -17.20 -14.00 25.54
CA LEU A 453 -17.69 -14.37 24.22
C LEU A 453 -17.73 -13.10 23.37
N MET A 454 -17.13 -13.19 22.19
CA MET A 454 -17.07 -12.14 21.19
C MET A 454 -17.73 -12.62 19.90
N ALA A 455 -18.43 -11.73 19.21
CA ALA A 455 -18.97 -11.95 17.87
C ALA A 455 -18.64 -10.73 17.01
N TYR A 456 -18.14 -10.92 15.78
CA TYR A 456 -17.92 -9.82 14.86
C TYR A 456 -18.41 -10.11 13.45
N ILE A 457 -18.90 -9.06 12.79
CA ILE A 457 -19.36 -9.06 11.41
C ILE A 457 -18.77 -7.86 10.67
N ARG A 458 -18.47 -8.04 9.39
CA ARG A 458 -18.06 -6.95 8.50
C ARG A 458 -19.09 -6.77 7.40
N VAL A 459 -19.62 -5.56 7.28
CA VAL A 459 -20.69 -5.23 6.35
C VAL A 459 -20.21 -4.13 5.40
N PRO A 460 -20.27 -4.33 4.07
CA PRO A 460 -20.02 -3.26 3.11
C PRO A 460 -21.23 -2.31 3.04
N THR A 461 -20.96 -1.01 2.93
CA THR A 461 -21.90 0.09 2.69
C THR A 461 -21.34 1.07 1.65
N ILE A 462 -22.12 2.05 1.21
CA ILE A 462 -21.70 3.10 0.28
C ILE A 462 -21.71 4.45 1.00
N VAL A 463 -20.60 5.17 0.87
CA VAL A 463 -20.42 6.50 1.47
C VAL A 463 -20.19 7.53 0.38
N SER A 464 -20.87 8.69 0.49
CA SER A 464 -20.65 9.84 -0.38
C SER A 464 -19.66 10.81 0.25
N TYR A 465 -18.65 11.20 -0.52
CA TYR A 465 -17.68 12.25 -0.22
C TYR A 465 -17.99 13.49 -1.07
N GLY A 466 -19.24 13.97 -0.98
CA GLY A 466 -19.75 15.07 -1.78
C GLY A 466 -20.00 14.66 -3.24
N VAL A 467 -18.96 14.70 -4.08
CA VAL A 467 -19.06 14.53 -5.55
C VAL A 467 -18.82 13.09 -6.01
N PHE A 468 -18.33 12.22 -5.13
CA PHE A 468 -18.04 10.82 -5.46
C PHE A 468 -18.53 9.87 -4.37
N GLU A 469 -18.96 8.68 -4.80
CA GLU A 469 -19.39 7.58 -3.93
C GLU A 469 -18.29 6.53 -3.85
N LYS A 470 -18.02 6.00 -2.65
CA LYS A 470 -17.01 4.97 -2.42
C LYS A 470 -17.56 3.86 -1.54
N GLN A 471 -17.07 2.65 -1.76
CA GLN A 471 -17.33 1.55 -0.83
C GLN A 471 -16.69 1.84 0.53
N PHE A 472 -17.42 1.55 1.59
CA PHE A 472 -16.99 1.65 2.96
C PHE A 472 -17.34 0.37 3.70
N PHE A 473 -16.53 -0.04 4.65
CA PHE A 473 -16.73 -1.24 5.44
C PHE A 473 -16.97 -0.83 6.89
N ILE A 474 -18.00 -1.40 7.48
CA ILE A 474 -18.28 -1.27 8.91
C ILE A 474 -18.07 -2.64 9.54
N ARG A 475 -17.12 -2.73 10.47
CA ARG A 475 -16.97 -3.90 11.33
C ARG A 475 -17.62 -3.60 12.67
N VAL A 476 -18.51 -4.49 13.08
CA VAL A 476 -19.15 -4.44 14.40
C VAL A 476 -18.68 -5.65 15.16
N THR A 477 -18.07 -5.41 16.32
CA THR A 477 -17.62 -6.44 17.25
C THR A 477 -18.43 -6.27 18.53
N LEU A 478 -19.17 -7.30 18.91
CA LEU A 478 -19.90 -7.39 20.17
C LEU A 478 -19.13 -8.31 21.11
N TYR A 479 -19.08 -7.99 22.40
CA TYR A 479 -18.51 -8.87 23.40
C TYR A 479 -19.23 -8.74 24.74
N THR A 480 -19.24 -9.86 25.47
CA THR A 480 -19.89 -9.97 26.79
C THR A 480 -19.08 -10.94 27.66
N PRO A 481 -18.93 -10.68 28.96
CA PRO A 481 -18.34 -11.66 29.88
C PRO A 481 -19.25 -12.89 29.95
N ILE A 482 -18.63 -14.07 30.05
CA ILE A 482 -19.34 -15.35 30.18
C ILE A 482 -18.96 -16.05 31.48
N ARG A 483 -19.94 -16.71 32.09
CA ARG A 483 -19.78 -17.63 33.22
C ARG A 483 -20.62 -18.87 32.90
N SER A 484 -20.15 -20.05 33.27
CA SER A 484 -21.02 -21.24 33.23
C SER A 484 -22.11 -21.07 34.30
N PRO A 485 -23.41 -21.30 34.00
CA PRO A 485 -23.96 -21.99 32.83
C PRO A 485 -24.48 -21.10 31.66
N ASP A 486 -24.38 -19.77 31.75
CA ASP A 486 -25.08 -18.81 30.86
C ASP A 486 -24.56 -18.74 29.39
N ILE A 487 -23.58 -19.55 29.02
CA ILE A 487 -22.88 -19.45 27.72
C ILE A 487 -23.85 -19.57 26.53
N THR A 488 -24.75 -20.56 26.58
CA THR A 488 -25.71 -20.80 25.49
C THR A 488 -26.69 -19.64 25.31
N GLU A 489 -27.16 -19.05 26.42
CA GLU A 489 -28.04 -17.89 26.39
C GLU A 489 -27.30 -16.67 25.81
N LYS A 490 -26.06 -16.41 26.27
CA LYS A 490 -25.24 -15.30 25.76
C LYS A 490 -24.91 -15.46 24.28
N TYR A 491 -24.70 -16.69 23.82
CA TYR A 491 -24.51 -16.99 22.41
C TYR A 491 -25.74 -16.67 21.56
N SER A 492 -26.91 -17.19 21.95
CA SER A 492 -28.17 -16.91 21.24
C SER A 492 -28.47 -15.42 21.18
N MET A 493 -28.23 -14.72 22.29
CA MET A 493 -28.37 -13.27 22.38
C MET A 493 -27.43 -12.52 21.41
N LEU A 494 -26.14 -12.84 21.38
CA LEU A 494 -25.21 -12.17 20.43
C LEU A 494 -25.59 -12.45 18.98
N LYS A 495 -26.09 -13.65 18.69
CA LYS A 495 -26.58 -14.03 17.36
C LYS A 495 -27.79 -13.20 16.92
N GLU A 496 -28.76 -12.99 17.82
CA GLU A 496 -29.91 -12.09 17.58
C GLU A 496 -29.44 -10.66 17.28
N VAL A 497 -28.58 -10.09 18.14
CA VAL A 497 -28.10 -8.71 17.99
C VAL A 497 -27.28 -8.52 16.70
N ILE A 498 -26.41 -9.48 16.35
CA ILE A 498 -25.66 -9.43 15.07
C ILE A 498 -26.60 -9.47 13.87
N SER A 499 -27.67 -10.28 13.93
CA SER A 499 -28.66 -10.33 12.85
C SER A 499 -29.39 -9.00 12.69
N GLU A 500 -29.73 -8.33 13.79
CA GLU A 500 -30.33 -6.98 13.74
C GLU A 500 -29.36 -5.96 13.13
N VAL A 501 -28.10 -5.97 13.54
CA VAL A 501 -27.04 -5.11 12.96
C VAL A 501 -26.89 -5.33 11.44
N ALA A 502 -26.87 -6.59 11.00
CA ALA A 502 -26.76 -6.92 9.58
C ALA A 502 -27.96 -6.37 8.78
N ASN A 503 -29.17 -6.49 9.32
CA ASN A 503 -30.39 -5.96 8.72
C ASN A 503 -30.41 -4.42 8.67
N SER A 504 -29.97 -3.74 9.74
CA SER A 504 -29.92 -2.27 9.79
C SER A 504 -28.98 -1.67 8.76
N LEU A 505 -27.84 -2.32 8.49
CA LEU A 505 -26.85 -1.86 7.55
C LEU A 505 -27.15 -2.25 6.09
N GLN A 506 -28.08 -3.18 5.83
CA GLN A 506 -28.45 -3.64 4.48
C GLN A 506 -29.98 -3.64 4.20
N PRO A 507 -30.69 -2.50 4.30
CA PRO A 507 -32.09 -2.46 3.88
C PRO A 507 -32.21 -2.63 2.35
N LYS A 508 -33.22 -3.40 1.86
CA LYS A 508 -33.57 -3.56 0.42
C LYS A 508 -33.71 -2.16 -0.26
N LEU A 509 -33.34 -1.86 -1.51
CA LEU A 509 -32.43 -2.37 -2.55
C LEU A 509 -32.27 -1.19 -3.55
N LYS A 510 -31.07 -0.68 -3.82
CA LYS A 510 -30.77 0.11 -5.03
C LYS A 510 -29.57 -0.55 -5.70
N LYS A 511 -29.70 -0.93 -6.98
CA LYS A 511 -28.56 -1.33 -7.80
C LYS A 511 -27.84 -0.05 -8.19
N THR A 512 -26.69 0.21 -7.58
CA THR A 512 -25.83 1.31 -8.00
C THR A 512 -24.58 0.70 -8.61
N VAL A 513 -24.44 0.83 -9.92
CA VAL A 513 -23.15 0.66 -10.57
C VAL A 513 -22.40 1.95 -10.28
N ILE A 514 -21.40 1.94 -9.39
CA ILE A 514 -20.56 3.12 -9.17
C ILE A 514 -19.57 3.18 -10.33
N SER A 515 -20.05 3.47 -11.53
CA SER A 515 -19.14 3.86 -12.62
C SER A 515 -18.61 5.24 -12.25
N ARG A 516 -17.33 5.35 -11.92
CA ARG A 516 -16.69 6.66 -11.99
C ARG A 516 -16.75 7.10 -13.45
N PHE A 517 -17.33 8.26 -13.70
CA PHE A 517 -17.22 8.91 -15.01
C PHE A 517 -15.73 9.16 -15.26
N ILE A 518 -15.10 8.29 -16.03
CA ILE A 518 -13.91 8.70 -16.76
C ILE A 518 -14.43 9.79 -17.69
N ASN A 519 -13.96 11.02 -17.53
CA ASN A 519 -14.30 12.08 -18.47
C ASN A 519 -13.52 11.78 -19.78
N VAL A 520 -14.05 10.85 -20.57
CA VAL A 520 -13.46 10.30 -21.80
C VAL A 520 -13.13 11.42 -22.80
N SER A 521 -13.87 12.54 -22.71
CA SER A 521 -13.62 13.77 -23.46
C SER A 521 -12.18 14.30 -23.30
N PHE A 522 -11.63 14.27 -22.08
CA PHE A 522 -10.26 14.74 -21.83
C PHE A 522 -9.18 13.70 -22.16
N ALA A 523 -9.47 12.41 -21.91
CA ALA A 523 -8.53 11.32 -22.17
C ALA A 523 -8.25 11.12 -23.68
N ILE A 524 -9.28 11.30 -24.53
CA ILE A 524 -9.13 11.22 -25.99
C ILE A 524 -8.29 12.40 -26.51
N HIS A 525 -8.48 13.62 -25.98
CA HIS A 525 -7.67 14.77 -26.40
C HIS A 525 -6.22 14.66 -25.93
N ALA A 526 -5.96 14.17 -24.72
CA ALA A 526 -4.61 13.90 -24.24
C ALA A 526 -3.92 12.78 -25.06
N PHE A 527 -4.59 11.66 -25.31
CA PHE A 527 -4.07 10.57 -26.14
C PHE A 527 -3.81 11.00 -27.59
N SER A 528 -4.72 11.79 -28.17
CA SER A 528 -4.58 12.32 -29.54
C SER A 528 -3.43 13.32 -29.64
N LEU A 529 -3.21 14.16 -28.62
CA LEU A 529 -2.07 15.07 -28.54
C LEU A 529 -0.74 14.30 -28.40
N VAL A 530 -0.74 13.20 -27.63
CA VAL A 530 0.41 12.30 -27.44
C VAL A 530 0.79 11.59 -28.73
N VAL A 531 -0.20 11.06 -29.46
CA VAL A 531 0.01 10.40 -30.76
C VAL A 531 0.48 11.42 -31.81
N ALA A 532 -0.11 12.61 -31.84
CA ALA A 532 0.30 13.67 -32.76
C ALA A 532 1.75 14.14 -32.50
N LEU A 533 2.14 14.34 -31.25
CA LEU A 533 3.49 14.79 -30.89
C LEU A 533 4.54 13.68 -31.01
N ALA A 534 4.19 12.42 -30.73
CA ALA A 534 5.05 11.27 -30.97
C ALA A 534 5.31 11.05 -32.47
N ASN A 535 4.29 11.25 -33.32
CA ASN A 535 4.43 11.20 -34.77
C ASN A 535 5.28 12.35 -35.32
N VAL A 536 5.15 13.57 -34.77
CA VAL A 536 6.05 14.70 -35.09
C VAL A 536 7.49 14.39 -34.66
N GLY A 537 7.68 13.78 -33.49
CA GLY A 537 9.00 13.34 -33.01
C GLY A 537 9.64 12.26 -33.89
N LEU A 538 8.85 11.30 -34.38
CA LEU A 538 9.28 10.25 -35.32
C LEU A 538 9.65 10.82 -36.70
N LEU A 539 8.89 11.79 -37.21
CA LEU A 539 9.17 12.49 -38.47
C LEU A 539 10.42 13.38 -38.41
N VAL A 540 10.72 13.95 -37.24
CA VAL A 540 11.95 14.71 -37.01
C VAL A 540 13.15 13.77 -36.85
N TYR A 541 12.97 12.62 -36.18
CA TYR A 541 13.99 11.59 -36.04
C TYR A 541 14.37 10.95 -37.37
N SER A 542 13.41 10.65 -38.26
CA SER A 542 13.70 10.09 -39.59
C SER A 542 14.55 11.05 -40.43
N ARG A 543 14.29 12.36 -40.35
CA ARG A 543 15.09 13.40 -41.04
C ARG A 543 16.50 13.60 -40.49
N ILE A 544 16.76 13.19 -39.24
CA ILE A 544 18.09 13.24 -38.63
C ILE A 544 18.90 12.01 -39.02
N VAL A 545 18.27 10.83 -39.04
CA VAL A 545 18.90 9.57 -39.47
C VAL A 545 19.16 9.54 -40.99
N GLU A 546 18.39 10.28 -41.79
CA GLU A 546 18.66 10.46 -43.23
C GLU A 546 19.78 11.49 -43.53
N LYS A 547 20.31 12.18 -42.52
CA LYS A 547 21.38 13.20 -42.66
C LYS A 547 22.71 12.81 -42.02
N GLU A 548 22.77 11.67 -41.32
CA GLU A 548 24.01 10.94 -40.99
C GLU A 548 24.19 9.80 -41.99
#